data_AF-A0A090RBR6-F1
#
_entry.id   AF-A0A090RBR6-F1
#
_cell.length_a   1.000
_cell.length_b   1.000
_cell.length_c   1.000
_cell.angle_alpha   90.00
_cell.angle_beta   90.00
_cell.angle_gamma   90.00
#
_symmetry.space_group_name_H-M   'P 1'
#
loop_
_entity.id
_entity.type
_entity.pdbx_description
1 polymer ?
#
loop_
_entity_poly.entity_id
_entity_poly.type
_entity_poly.pdbx_seq_one_letter_code
_entity_poly.pdbx_strand_id
1 'polypeptide(L)'
;MITADNVSPFTTQATMHRAVANIAPEVSGVVTSVNVKNGENVHKGDVLFTIDSDAYQLAVRQAQAELQQAKEAFAAKRQELNAAEQTFAQRQLEASNAEQKLTRYTALRRKGLSTQQELDDIKLSAVWQNVRYTLRRQTCNACKRNWPMKTPMRRLLWQKQNSTPQS
;
A
#
# COMPACT_ATOMS: atom_id res chain seq x y z
N MET A 1 -68.25 62.04 -22.25
CA MET A 1 -68.50 60.58 -22.20
C MET A 1 -67.22 59.90 -22.62
N ILE A 2 -66.49 59.28 -21.68
CA ILE A 2 -65.34 58.43 -22.01
C ILE A 2 -65.54 57.15 -21.21
N THR A 3 -66.14 56.15 -21.83
CA THR A 3 -66.15 54.78 -21.34
C THR A 3 -64.89 54.13 -21.86
N ALA A 4 -63.89 53.98 -21.00
CA ALA A 4 -62.69 53.22 -21.31
C ALA A 4 -63.02 51.73 -21.23
N ASP A 5 -63.17 51.09 -22.38
CA ASP A 5 -63.24 49.63 -22.47
C ASP A 5 -61.83 49.07 -22.20
N ASN A 6 -61.63 48.56 -20.98
CA ASN A 6 -60.39 47.89 -20.60
C ASN A 6 -60.42 46.45 -21.12
N VAL A 7 -60.18 46.27 -22.41
CA VAL A 7 -60.03 44.94 -23.04
C VAL A 7 -58.73 44.31 -22.59
N SER A 8 -58.83 43.41 -21.60
CA SER A 8 -57.72 42.56 -21.18
C SER A 8 -57.47 41.49 -22.24
N PRO A 9 -56.23 41.30 -22.72
CA PRO A 9 -55.94 40.26 -23.71
C PRO A 9 -56.12 38.89 -23.07
N PHE A 10 -57.21 38.20 -23.41
CA PHE A 10 -57.40 36.79 -23.07
C PHE A 10 -56.72 35.95 -24.15
N THR A 11 -55.70 35.19 -23.77
CA THR A 11 -55.09 34.18 -24.65
C THR A 11 -55.33 32.81 -24.03
N THR A 12 -55.93 31.91 -24.79
CA THR A 12 -56.08 30.49 -24.42
C THR A 12 -54.74 29.75 -24.57
N GLN A 13 -53.73 30.37 -25.19
CA GLN A 13 -52.44 29.77 -25.47
C GLN A 13 -51.46 30.14 -24.37
N ALA A 14 -51.24 29.20 -23.45
CA ALA A 14 -50.20 29.27 -22.42
C ALA A 14 -49.14 28.19 -22.68
N THR A 15 -47.88 28.60 -22.85
CA THR A 15 -46.74 27.68 -23.00
C THR A 15 -46.15 27.40 -21.62
N MET A 16 -46.18 26.15 -21.17
CA MET A 16 -45.52 25.73 -19.94
C MET A 16 -44.08 25.32 -20.24
N HIS A 17 -43.12 26.06 -19.68
CA HIS A 17 -41.71 25.67 -19.70
C HIS A 17 -41.38 24.88 -18.43
N ARG A 18 -41.00 23.61 -18.57
CA ARG A 18 -40.60 22.74 -17.46
C ARG A 18 -39.11 22.45 -17.55
N ALA A 19 -38.36 22.69 -16.48
CA ALA A 19 -36.98 22.23 -16.36
C ALA A 19 -36.98 20.71 -16.21
N VAL A 20 -36.28 20.01 -17.10
CA VAL A 20 -36.10 18.55 -17.05
C VAL A 20 -34.66 18.28 -16.64
N ALA A 21 -34.47 17.47 -15.60
CA ALA A 21 -33.17 16.98 -15.18
C ALA A 21 -33.11 15.47 -15.45
N ASN A 22 -32.10 15.04 -16.20
CA ASN A 22 -31.85 13.62 -16.45
C ASN A 22 -31.08 13.04 -15.26
N ILE A 23 -31.61 12.00 -14.63
CA ILE A 23 -30.97 11.32 -13.51
C ILE A 23 -30.31 10.05 -14.06
N ALA A 24 -29.00 9.92 -13.85
CA ALA A 24 -28.22 8.73 -14.18
C ALA A 24 -27.52 8.20 -12.92
N PRO A 25 -27.40 6.87 -12.75
CA PRO A 25 -26.62 6.30 -11.66
C PRO A 25 -25.13 6.59 -11.82
N GLU A 26 -24.43 6.79 -10.70
CA GLU A 26 -22.97 7.04 -10.68
C GLU A 26 -22.14 5.79 -11.03
N VAL A 27 -22.75 4.61 -10.88
CA VAL A 27 -22.12 3.32 -11.18
C VAL A 27 -22.86 2.58 -12.30
N SER A 28 -22.12 2.00 -13.23
CA SER A 28 -22.67 1.21 -14.34
C SER A 28 -23.05 -0.20 -13.86
N GLY A 29 -24.34 -0.52 -13.82
CA GLY A 29 -24.84 -1.82 -13.37
C GLY A 29 -26.24 -2.14 -13.90
N VAL A 30 -26.70 -3.37 -13.68
CA VAL A 30 -28.06 -3.80 -14.06
C VAL A 30 -29.06 -3.22 -13.05
N VAL A 31 -30.08 -2.52 -13.54
CA VAL A 31 -31.16 -1.98 -12.71
C VAL A 31 -32.15 -3.11 -12.40
N THR A 32 -32.30 -3.45 -11.12
CA THR A 32 -33.19 -4.51 -10.62
C THR A 32 -34.62 -4.02 -10.45
N SER A 33 -34.80 -2.77 -10.01
CA SER A 33 -36.14 -2.16 -9.89
C SER A 33 -36.12 -0.66 -10.14
N VAL A 34 -37.23 -0.20 -10.74
CA VAL A 34 -37.58 1.22 -10.86
C VAL A 34 -38.72 1.46 -9.89
N ASN A 35 -38.50 2.27 -8.86
CA ASN A 35 -39.44 2.40 -7.74
C ASN A 35 -40.41 3.59 -7.91
N VAL A 36 -40.48 4.17 -9.11
CA VAL A 36 -41.23 5.41 -9.37
C VAL A 36 -42.10 5.26 -10.62
N LYS A 37 -43.31 5.81 -10.56
CA LYS A 37 -44.24 5.86 -11.70
C LYS A 37 -44.16 7.19 -12.43
N ASN A 38 -44.48 7.20 -13.72
CA ASN A 38 -44.49 8.43 -14.50
C ASN A 38 -45.50 9.44 -13.92
N GLY A 39 -45.03 10.64 -13.58
CA GLY A 39 -45.84 11.71 -12.98
C GLY A 39 -45.88 11.73 -11.46
N GLU A 40 -45.16 10.84 -10.78
CA GLU A 40 -45.09 10.79 -9.31
C GLU A 40 -44.20 11.89 -8.73
N ASN A 41 -44.62 12.48 -7.61
CA ASN A 41 -43.89 13.56 -6.94
C ASN A 41 -42.83 12.97 -6.00
N VAL A 42 -41.56 13.10 -6.35
CA VAL A 42 -40.42 12.55 -5.59
C VAL A 42 -39.73 13.63 -4.76
N HIS A 43 -39.27 13.27 -3.56
CA HIS A 43 -38.54 14.15 -2.67
C HIS A 43 -37.04 13.85 -2.71
N LYS A 44 -36.24 14.82 -2.24
CA LYS A 44 -34.79 14.65 -2.15
C LYS A 44 -34.46 13.51 -1.17
N GLY A 45 -33.82 12.46 -1.67
CA GLY A 45 -33.41 11.29 -0.87
C GLY A 45 -34.19 10.02 -1.19
N ASP A 46 -35.25 10.11 -2.00
CA ASP A 46 -36.04 8.93 -2.39
C ASP A 46 -35.23 8.01 -3.31
N VAL A 47 -35.33 6.69 -3.09
CA VAL A 47 -34.63 5.68 -3.88
C VAL A 47 -35.38 5.44 -5.18
N LEU A 48 -34.92 6.08 -6.26
CA LEU A 48 -35.58 6.01 -7.57
C LEU A 48 -35.26 4.72 -8.33
N PHE A 49 -34.03 4.22 -8.19
CA PHE A 49 -33.52 3.02 -8.86
C PHE A 49 -32.75 2.15 -7.88
N THR A 50 -32.90 0.84 -8.00
CA THR A 50 -32.08 -0.14 -7.26
C THR A 50 -31.22 -0.91 -8.26
N ILE A 51 -29.91 -0.92 -8.02
CA ILE A 51 -28.92 -1.62 -8.84
C ILE A 51 -28.58 -2.95 -8.17
N ASP A 52 -28.38 -4.01 -8.95
CA ASP A 52 -27.91 -5.29 -8.46
C ASP A 52 -26.55 -5.13 -7.76
N SER A 53 -26.53 -5.43 -6.46
CA SER A 53 -25.37 -5.22 -5.60
C SER A 53 -24.42 -6.43 -5.56
N ASP A 54 -24.81 -7.59 -6.07
CA ASP A 54 -24.07 -8.84 -5.86
C ASP A 54 -22.68 -8.81 -6.46
N ALA A 55 -22.55 -8.27 -7.68
CA ALA A 55 -21.25 -8.11 -8.36
C ALA A 55 -20.32 -7.15 -7.60
N TYR A 56 -20.86 -6.06 -7.04
CA TYR A 56 -20.08 -5.10 -6.26
C TYR A 56 -19.69 -5.67 -4.90
N GLN A 57 -20.59 -6.38 -4.23
CA GLN A 57 -20.27 -7.07 -2.98
C GLN A 57 -19.19 -8.12 -3.21
N LEU A 58 -19.23 -8.86 -4.32
CA LEU A 58 -18.17 -9.79 -4.70
C LEU A 58 -16.84 -9.07 -4.93
N ALA A 59 -16.83 -7.97 -5.68
CA ALA A 59 -15.62 -7.17 -5.91
C ALA A 59 -15.04 -6.62 -4.59
N VAL A 60 -15.89 -6.16 -3.68
CA VAL A 60 -15.48 -5.72 -2.34
C VAL A 60 -14.88 -6.87 -1.54
N ARG A 61 -15.54 -8.05 -1.53
CA ARG A 61 -15.01 -9.25 -0.87
C ARG A 61 -13.67 -9.68 -1.44
N GLN A 62 -13.50 -9.62 -2.76
CA GLN A 62 -12.24 -9.93 -3.43
C GLN A 62 -11.13 -8.94 -3.03
N ALA A 63 -11.40 -7.64 -3.07
CA ALA A 63 -10.45 -6.61 -2.65
C ALA A 63 -10.08 -6.74 -1.15
N GLN A 64 -11.05 -7.13 -0.30
CA GLN A 64 -10.80 -7.41 1.11
C GLN A 64 -9.91 -8.65 1.30
N ALA A 65 -10.12 -9.71 0.52
CA ALA A 65 -9.29 -10.90 0.55
C ALA A 65 -7.84 -10.59 0.10
N GLU A 66 -7.68 -9.82 -0.98
CA GLU A 66 -6.36 -9.37 -1.46
C GLU A 66 -5.65 -8.49 -0.43
N LEU A 67 -6.38 -7.60 0.23
CA LEU A 67 -5.84 -6.79 1.33
C LEU A 67 -5.38 -7.66 2.50
N GLN A 68 -6.15 -8.69 2.85
CA GLN A 68 -5.80 -9.61 3.92
C GLN A 68 -4.55 -10.41 3.56
N GLN A 69 -4.46 -10.94 2.34
CA GLN A 69 -3.27 -11.62 1.84
C GLN A 69 -2.03 -10.70 1.86
N ALA A 70 -2.18 -9.44 1.44
CA ALA A 70 -1.09 -8.47 1.48
C ALA A 70 -0.63 -8.17 2.92
N LYS A 71 -1.55 -8.09 3.88
CA LYS A 71 -1.24 -7.92 5.30
C LYS A 71 -0.47 -9.12 5.86
N GLU A 72 -0.88 -10.33 5.52
CA GLU A 72 -0.22 -11.56 5.94
C GLU A 72 1.18 -11.67 5.33
N ALA A 73 1.34 -11.38 4.05
CA ALA A 73 2.64 -11.32 3.40
C ALA A 73 3.55 -10.27 4.04
N PHE A 74 3.02 -9.10 4.42
CA PHE A 74 3.77 -8.08 5.14
C PHE A 74 4.19 -8.55 6.54
N ALA A 75 3.30 -9.22 7.28
CA ALA A 75 3.61 -9.77 8.59
C ALA A 75 4.71 -10.84 8.50
N ALA A 76 4.64 -11.75 7.51
CA ALA A 76 5.68 -12.74 7.24
C ALA A 76 7.03 -12.09 6.92
N LYS A 77 7.04 -11.06 6.06
CA LYS A 77 8.27 -10.31 5.74
C LYS A 77 8.85 -9.58 6.94
N ARG A 78 8.01 -9.08 7.85
CA ARG A 78 8.46 -8.49 9.11
C ARG A 78 9.11 -9.54 10.03
N GLN A 79 8.56 -10.75 10.11
CA GLN A 79 9.16 -11.85 10.86
C GLN A 79 10.51 -12.28 10.25
N GLU A 80 10.59 -12.39 8.92
CA GLU A 80 11.86 -12.66 8.21
C GLU A 80 12.92 -11.60 8.53
N LEU A 81 12.53 -10.31 8.59
CA LEU A 81 13.42 -9.22 8.94
C LEU A 81 13.95 -9.33 10.37
N ASN A 82 13.06 -9.57 11.34
CA ASN A 82 13.47 -9.78 12.74
C ASN A 82 14.45 -10.96 12.88
N ALA A 83 14.18 -12.08 12.19
CA ALA A 83 15.08 -13.23 12.18
C ALA A 83 16.43 -12.88 11.51
N ALA A 84 16.41 -12.12 10.42
CA ALA A 84 17.62 -11.65 9.76
C ALA A 84 18.45 -10.73 10.66
N GLU A 85 17.83 -9.84 11.43
CA GLU A 85 18.50 -8.97 12.41
C GLU A 85 19.16 -9.78 13.53
N GLN A 86 18.44 -10.77 14.09
CA GLN A 86 18.99 -11.66 15.12
C GLN A 86 20.21 -12.43 14.59
N THR A 87 20.10 -13.01 13.39
CA THR A 87 21.25 -13.71 12.80
C THR A 87 22.42 -12.77 12.50
N PHE A 88 22.16 -11.53 12.09
CA PHE A 88 23.22 -10.53 11.88
C PHE A 88 23.94 -10.19 13.19
N ALA A 89 23.19 -9.91 14.26
CA ALA A 89 23.74 -9.65 15.59
C ALA A 89 24.57 -10.84 16.11
N GLN A 90 24.08 -12.07 15.90
CA GLN A 90 24.82 -13.28 16.25
C GLN A 90 26.14 -13.38 15.48
N ARG A 91 26.14 -13.18 14.16
CA ARG A 91 27.38 -13.23 13.36
C ARG A 91 28.38 -12.15 13.75
N GLN A 92 27.89 -10.97 14.12
CA GLN A 92 28.73 -9.88 14.61
C GLN A 92 29.42 -10.27 15.92
N LEU A 93 28.68 -10.87 16.86
CA LEU A 93 29.22 -11.35 18.12
C LEU A 93 30.23 -12.49 17.91
N GLU A 94 29.92 -13.45 17.04
CA GLU A 94 30.82 -14.56 16.68
C GLU A 94 32.15 -14.04 16.09
N ALA A 95 32.09 -13.04 15.21
CA ALA A 95 33.28 -12.40 14.64
C ALA A 95 34.12 -11.68 15.71
N SER A 96 33.48 -10.89 16.58
CA SER A 96 34.17 -10.19 17.67
C SER A 96 34.83 -11.16 18.65
N ASN A 97 34.13 -12.23 19.03
CA ASN A 97 34.66 -13.27 19.89
C ASN A 97 35.87 -13.98 19.26
N ALA A 98 35.84 -14.23 17.95
CA ALA A 98 36.95 -14.85 17.25
C ALA A 98 38.18 -13.93 17.17
N GLU A 99 37.98 -12.62 16.98
CA GLU A 99 39.06 -11.62 17.04
C GLU A 99 39.69 -11.54 18.44
N GLN A 100 38.88 -11.54 19.50
CA GLN A 100 39.39 -11.56 20.88
C GLN A 100 40.22 -12.82 21.15
N LYS A 101 39.77 -13.99 20.68
CA LYS A 101 40.55 -15.24 20.77
C LYS A 101 41.87 -15.09 20.03
N LEU A 102 41.88 -14.58 18.81
CA LEU A 102 43.10 -14.36 18.05
C LEU A 102 44.08 -13.43 18.79
N THR A 103 43.61 -12.32 19.34
CA THR A 103 44.45 -11.40 20.15
C THR A 103 45.02 -12.08 21.40
N ARG A 104 44.23 -12.89 22.10
CA ARG A 104 44.69 -13.63 23.28
C ARG A 104 45.78 -14.65 22.91
N TYR A 105 45.57 -15.42 21.85
CA TYR A 105 46.48 -16.48 21.45
C TYR A 105 47.75 -15.96 20.79
N THR A 106 47.68 -14.85 20.05
CA THR A 106 48.89 -14.14 19.58
C THR A 106 49.76 -13.67 20.76
N ALA A 107 49.15 -13.16 21.83
CA ALA A 107 49.88 -12.79 23.05
C ALA A 107 50.49 -14.01 23.77
N LEU A 108 49.78 -15.14 23.84
CA LEU A 108 50.32 -16.39 24.41
C LEU A 108 51.48 -16.96 23.57
N ARG A 109 51.39 -16.88 22.24
CA ARG A 109 52.46 -17.29 21.33
C ARG A 109 53.71 -16.45 21.52
N ARG A 110 53.57 -15.13 21.69
CA ARG A 110 54.71 -14.24 22.01
C ARG A 110 55.40 -14.60 23.32
N LYS A 111 54.67 -15.19 24.27
CA LYS A 111 55.19 -15.70 25.55
C LYS A 111 55.74 -17.13 25.45
N GLY A 112 55.66 -17.79 24.28
CA GLY A 112 56.11 -19.17 24.09
C GLY A 112 55.17 -20.24 24.64
N LEU A 113 53.93 -19.89 25.02
CA LEU A 113 52.98 -20.77 25.72
C LEU A 113 51.97 -21.48 24.79
N SER A 114 52.09 -21.32 23.48
CA SER A 114 51.16 -21.86 22.46
C SER A 114 51.93 -22.39 21.25
N THR A 115 51.39 -23.38 20.54
CA THR A 115 51.99 -23.93 19.30
C THR A 115 51.68 -23.05 18.06
N GLN A 116 52.43 -23.21 16.96
CA GLN A 116 52.11 -22.51 15.69
C GLN A 116 50.81 -23.03 15.08
N GLN A 117 50.60 -24.35 15.10
CA GLN A 117 49.41 -24.98 14.53
C GLN A 117 48.14 -24.44 15.17
N GLU A 118 48.10 -24.35 16.50
CA GLU A 118 46.94 -23.83 17.22
C GLU A 118 46.66 -22.34 16.89
N LEU A 119 47.71 -21.54 16.68
CA LEU A 119 47.56 -20.15 16.28
C LEU A 119 46.98 -20.04 14.85
N ASP A 120 47.43 -20.88 13.94
CA ASP A 120 46.97 -20.87 12.55
C ASP A 120 45.53 -21.38 12.41
N ASP A 121 45.13 -22.38 13.20
CA ASP A 121 43.74 -22.82 13.31
C ASP A 121 42.81 -21.69 13.82
N ILE A 122 43.27 -20.94 14.84
CA ILE A 122 42.51 -19.81 15.39
C ILE A 122 42.41 -18.67 14.38
N LYS A 123 43.50 -18.32 13.68
CA LYS A 123 43.46 -17.33 12.59
C LYS A 123 42.46 -17.73 11.53
N LEU A 124 42.50 -18.99 11.09
CA LEU A 124 41.59 -19.52 10.08
C LEU A 124 40.14 -19.37 10.55
N SER A 125 39.85 -19.78 11.78
CA SER A 125 38.51 -19.66 12.36
C SER A 125 38.02 -18.19 12.43
N ALA A 126 38.89 -17.24 12.78
CA ALA A 126 38.57 -15.82 12.85
C ALA A 126 38.28 -15.23 11.47
N VAL A 127 39.10 -15.57 10.46
CA VAL A 127 38.87 -15.16 9.07
C VAL A 127 37.51 -15.69 8.59
N TRP A 128 37.18 -16.95 8.84
CA TRP A 128 35.89 -17.52 8.45
C TRP A 128 34.69 -16.81 9.09
N GLN A 129 34.77 -16.44 10.38
CA GLN A 129 33.68 -15.69 11.02
C GLN A 129 33.54 -14.27 10.44
N ASN A 130 34.66 -13.60 10.15
CA ASN A 130 34.63 -12.26 9.55
C ASN A 130 34.07 -12.29 8.11
N VAL A 131 34.46 -13.28 7.31
CA VAL A 131 33.87 -13.51 5.97
C VAL A 131 32.37 -13.75 6.07
N ARG A 132 31.92 -14.57 7.03
CA ARG A 132 30.49 -14.83 7.24
C ARG A 132 29.71 -13.58 7.63
N TYR A 133 30.28 -12.75 8.51
CA TYR A 133 29.71 -11.47 8.91
C TYR A 133 29.64 -10.48 7.73
N THR A 134 30.72 -10.34 6.96
CA THR A 134 30.77 -9.44 5.80
C THR A 134 29.80 -9.82 4.70
N LEU A 135 29.67 -11.12 4.38
CA LEU A 135 28.66 -11.61 3.44
C LEU A 135 27.24 -11.27 3.92
N ARG A 136 26.93 -11.49 5.21
CA ARG A 136 25.63 -11.14 5.78
C ARG A 136 25.36 -9.62 5.73
N ARG A 137 26.39 -8.79 5.92
CA ARG A 137 26.28 -7.33 5.80
C ARG A 137 25.96 -6.90 4.37
N GLN A 138 26.61 -7.51 3.38
CA GLN A 138 26.38 -7.20 1.96
C GLN A 138 24.96 -7.56 1.52
N THR A 139 24.44 -8.72 1.92
CA THR A 139 23.08 -9.13 1.60
C THR A 139 22.04 -8.19 2.22
N CYS A 140 22.24 -7.76 3.47
CA CYS A 140 21.38 -6.76 4.12
C CYS A 140 21.38 -5.41 3.36
N ASN A 141 22.57 -4.93 2.98
CA ASN A 141 22.72 -3.70 2.20
C ASN A 141 22.10 -3.80 0.79
N ALA A 142 22.11 -4.98 0.18
CA ALA A 142 21.43 -5.24 -1.09
C ALA A 142 19.90 -5.17 -0.93
N CYS A 143 19.35 -5.79 0.12
CA CYS A 143 17.92 -5.72 0.44
C CYS A 143 17.45 -4.27 0.70
N LYS A 144 18.24 -3.47 1.41
CA LYS A 144 17.92 -2.05 1.69
C LYS A 144 17.90 -1.18 0.43
N ARG A 145 18.71 -1.50 -0.59
CA ARG A 145 18.72 -0.78 -1.88
C ARG A 145 17.56 -1.20 -2.78
N ASN A 146 17.27 -2.49 -2.87
CA ASN A 146 16.28 -3.03 -3.81
C ASN A 146 14.88 -3.22 -3.20
N TRP A 147 14.54 -2.48 -2.14
CA TRP A 147 13.27 -2.64 -1.44
C TRP A 147 12.09 -2.22 -2.35
N PRO A 148 11.15 -3.14 -2.66
CA PRO A 148 10.16 -2.95 -3.71
C PRO A 148 9.13 -1.87 -3.41
N MET A 149 9.04 -1.33 -2.19
CA MET A 149 8.17 -0.17 -1.91
C MET A 149 8.83 1.18 -2.21
N LYS A 150 10.17 1.28 -2.32
CA LYS A 150 10.85 2.56 -2.57
C LYS A 150 10.51 3.15 -3.94
N THR A 151 10.37 2.30 -4.95
CA THR A 151 10.15 2.68 -6.35
C THR A 151 8.69 3.02 -6.68
N PRO A 152 7.68 2.20 -6.31
CA PRO A 152 6.28 2.48 -6.60
C PRO A 152 5.71 3.60 -5.74
N MET A 153 6.08 3.76 -4.45
CA MET A 153 5.64 4.95 -3.68
C MET A 153 6.18 6.24 -4.28
N ARG A 154 7.44 6.27 -4.73
CA ARG A 154 8.02 7.45 -5.37
C ARG A 154 7.33 7.79 -6.69
N ARG A 155 6.90 6.76 -7.44
CA ARG A 155 6.11 6.89 -8.67
C ARG A 155 4.68 7.40 -8.38
N LEU A 156 4.01 6.83 -7.38
CA LEU A 156 2.65 7.23 -6.99
C LEU A 156 2.61 8.64 -6.39
N LEU A 157 3.63 9.04 -5.61
CA LEU A 157 3.78 10.40 -5.10
C LEU A 157 3.96 11.40 -6.25
N TRP A 158 4.79 11.08 -7.25
CA TRP A 158 4.96 11.92 -8.44
C TRP A 158 3.67 12.02 -9.28
N GLN A 159 2.95 10.90 -9.46
CA GLN A 159 1.67 10.88 -10.17
C GLN A 159 0.61 11.74 -9.46
N LYS A 160 0.50 11.65 -8.13
CA LYS A 160 -0.44 12.45 -7.34
C LYS A 160 -0.10 13.95 -7.36
N GLN A 161 1.18 14.30 -7.50
CA GLN A 161 1.65 15.68 -7.55
C GLN A 161 1.38 16.34 -8.92
N ASN A 162 1.27 15.53 -9.98
CA ASN A 162 1.03 15.97 -11.35
C ASN A 162 -0.42 15.78 -11.84
N SER A 163 -1.33 15.29 -10.97
CA SER A 163 -2.73 15.01 -11.32
C SER A 163 -3.76 15.95 -10.68
N THR A 164 -3.35 17.03 -10.00
CA THR A 164 -4.29 18.10 -9.60
C THR A 164 -4.83 18.80 -10.85
N PRO A 165 -6.16 18.78 -11.11
CA PRO A 165 -6.73 19.45 -12.25
C PRO A 165 -6.52 20.97 -12.13
N GLN A 166 -6.05 21.60 -13.21
CA GLN A 166 -6.22 23.04 -13.38
C GLN A 166 -7.72 23.34 -13.40
N SER A 167 -8.13 24.25 -12.53
CA SER A 167 -9.46 24.88 -12.46
C SER A 167 -9.88 25.49 -13.79
#